data_AF-A0A392RC72-F1
#
_entry.id   AF-A0A392RC72-F1
#
_cell.length_a   1.000
_cell.length_b   1.000
_cell.length_c   1.000
_cell.angle_alpha   90.00
_cell.angle_beta   90.00
_cell.angle_gamma   90.00
#
_symmetry.space_group_name_H-M   'P 1'
#
loop_
_entity.id
_entity.type
_entity.pdbx_description
1 polymer ?
#
loop_
_entity_poly.entity_id
_entity_poly.type
_entity_poly.pdbx_seq_one_letter_code
_entity_poly.pdbx_strand_id
1 'polypeptide(L)'
;GFVAYEREGVQYRDPNVRLNDWNEVMMETKPGPLLKTQSARCMDCGTPFCHQENSGCPLGNKIPEFNELVYQNRWQDALERLLETNNFPEFTGR
;
A
#
# COMPACT_ATOMS: atom_id res chain seq x y z
N GLY A 1 -7.96 12.92 -1.61
CA GLY A 1 -8.95 12.55 -0.58
C GLY A 1 -9.88 11.48 -1.11
N PHE A 2 -10.41 10.59 -0.26
CA PHE A 2 -11.24 9.44 -0.67
C PHE A 2 -12.55 9.79 -1.41
N VAL A 3 -13.07 11.00 -1.24
CA VAL A 3 -14.26 11.50 -1.96
C VAL A 3 -13.91 11.89 -3.40
N ALA A 4 -12.69 12.38 -3.63
CA ALA A 4 -12.26 12.91 -4.92
C ALA A 4 -11.76 11.82 -5.89
N TYR A 5 -11.36 10.67 -5.35
CA TYR A 5 -10.79 9.57 -6.13
C TYR A 5 -11.57 8.30 -5.86
N GLU A 6 -11.78 7.47 -6.88
CA GLU A 6 -12.31 6.10 -6.78
C GLU A 6 -11.19 5.11 -6.38
N ARG A 7 -11.57 3.96 -5.82
CA ARG A 7 -10.56 2.98 -5.38
C ARG A 7 -10.11 2.24 -6.63
N GLU A 8 -8.82 2.26 -6.90
CA GLU A 8 -8.24 1.59 -8.05
C GLU A 8 -7.15 0.64 -7.56
N GLY A 9 -7.33 -0.64 -7.88
CA GLY A 9 -6.39 -1.69 -7.54
C GLY A 9 -5.29 -1.86 -8.58
N VAL A 10 -4.27 -2.62 -8.22
CA VAL A 10 -3.26 -3.10 -9.17
C VAL A 10 -3.94 -4.01 -10.19
N GLN A 11 -3.58 -3.83 -11.46
CA GLN A 11 -4.09 -4.64 -12.55
C GLN A 11 -3.45 -6.03 -12.54
N TYR A 12 -4.19 -7.05 -12.96
CA TYR A 12 -3.69 -8.41 -13.08
C TYR A 12 -3.28 -8.74 -14.51
N ARG A 13 -2.35 -9.67 -14.67
CA ARG A 13 -1.99 -10.24 -15.99
C ARG A 13 -3.17 -10.99 -16.59
N ASP A 14 -3.24 -10.99 -17.93
CA ASP A 14 -4.27 -11.72 -18.69
C ASP A 14 -4.31 -13.21 -18.27
N PRO A 15 -5.51 -13.75 -17.96
CA PRO A 15 -5.69 -15.17 -17.65
C PRO A 15 -5.05 -16.12 -18.66
N ASN A 16 -5.16 -15.84 -19.96
CA ASN A 16 -4.64 -16.71 -21.02
C ASN A 16 -3.11 -16.73 -21.06
N VAL A 17 -2.45 -15.67 -20.59
CA VAL A 17 -0.99 -15.59 -20.51
C VAL A 17 -0.51 -16.25 -19.22
N ARG A 18 -1.09 -15.90 -18.06
CA ARG A 18 -0.64 -16.40 -16.74
C ARG A 18 -0.91 -17.89 -16.50
N LEU A 19 -1.69 -18.55 -17.36
CA LEU A 19 -1.87 -20.00 -17.32
C LEU A 19 -0.63 -20.78 -17.80
N ASN A 20 0.27 -20.12 -18.54
CA ASN A 20 1.41 -20.77 -19.18
C ASN A 20 2.74 -20.56 -18.42
N ASP A 21 2.72 -19.89 -17.26
CA ASP A 21 3.91 -19.63 -16.46
C ASP A 21 3.60 -19.58 -14.95
N TRP A 22 4.65 -19.46 -14.13
CA TRP A 22 4.56 -19.36 -12.67
C TRP A 22 4.93 -17.96 -12.16
N ASN A 23 4.93 -16.96 -13.04
CA ASN A 23 5.27 -15.59 -12.68
C ASN A 23 4.13 -14.94 -11.86
N GLU A 24 4.41 -13.82 -11.20
CA GLU A 24 3.41 -13.12 -10.39
C GLU A 24 2.17 -12.72 -11.18
N VAL A 25 0.99 -12.89 -10.59
CA VAL A 25 -0.28 -12.55 -11.23
C VAL A 25 -0.52 -11.05 -11.28
N MET A 26 -0.10 -10.32 -10.26
CA MET A 26 -0.20 -8.86 -10.21
C MET A 26 0.79 -8.26 -11.20
N MET A 27 0.38 -7.26 -11.96
CA MET A 27 1.33 -6.51 -12.77
C MET A 27 2.19 -5.65 -11.84
N GLU A 28 3.50 -5.65 -12.09
CA GLU A 28 4.45 -4.89 -11.30
C GLU A 28 4.09 -3.39 -11.33
N THR A 29 3.64 -2.87 -10.20
CA THR A 29 3.36 -1.46 -10.06
C THR A 29 4.63 -0.71 -9.73
N LYS A 30 5.06 0.13 -10.67
CA LYS A 30 6.09 1.12 -10.38
C LYS A 30 5.51 2.24 -9.51
N PRO A 31 6.31 2.82 -8.60
CA PRO A 31 6.01 4.12 -8.00
C PRO A 31 5.50 5.09 -9.06
N GLY A 32 4.30 5.63 -8.88
CA GLY A 32 3.64 6.36 -9.96
C GLY A 32 2.30 6.97 -9.59
N PRO A 33 1.57 7.50 -10.60
CA PRO A 33 0.32 8.23 -10.40
C PRO A 33 -0.74 7.44 -9.65
N LEU A 34 -0.82 6.12 -9.87
CA LEU A 34 -1.75 5.23 -9.19
C LEU A 34 -1.50 5.23 -7.68
N LEU A 35 -0.29 4.84 -7.25
CA LEU A 35 0.04 4.73 -5.82
C LEU A 35 -0.06 6.08 -5.11
N LYS A 36 0.37 7.17 -5.77
CA LYS A 36 0.22 8.53 -5.23
C LYS A 36 -1.26 8.92 -5.05
N THR A 37 -2.11 8.60 -6.03
CA THR A 37 -3.56 8.89 -5.95
C THR A 37 -4.23 8.04 -4.88
N GLN A 38 -3.89 6.75 -4.80
CA GLN A 38 -4.49 5.83 -3.84
C GLN A 38 -4.05 6.13 -2.40
N SER A 39 -2.79 6.53 -2.16
CA SER A 39 -2.34 6.95 -0.83
C SER A 39 -3.01 8.26 -0.39
N ALA A 40 -3.28 9.18 -1.32
CA ALA A 40 -4.03 10.42 -1.08
C ALA A 40 -5.50 10.20 -0.69
N ARG A 41 -6.01 8.96 -0.76
CA ARG A 41 -7.33 8.61 -0.23
C ARG A 41 -7.34 8.50 1.29
N CYS A 42 -6.17 8.33 1.92
CA CYS A 42 -6.07 8.30 3.37
C CYS A 42 -6.66 9.59 3.95
N MET A 43 -7.39 9.44 5.06
CA MET A 43 -8.10 10.53 5.72
C MET A 43 -7.35 11.12 6.90
N ASP A 44 -6.17 10.58 7.21
CA ASP A 44 -5.42 10.90 8.43
C ASP A 44 -6.32 10.90 9.67
N CYS A 45 -7.00 9.76 9.90
CA CYS A 45 -7.99 9.64 10.96
C CYS A 45 -7.33 9.87 12.32
N GLY A 46 -7.90 10.75 13.16
CA GLY A 46 -7.39 11.00 14.51
C GLY A 46 -7.42 9.78 15.45
N THR A 47 -8.25 8.77 15.14
CA THR A 47 -8.20 7.45 15.79
C THR A 47 -8.18 6.38 14.70
N PRO A 48 -6.99 6.03 14.16
CA PRO A 48 -6.89 5.20 12.96
C PRO A 48 -7.08 3.72 13.31
N PHE A 49 -8.23 3.15 12.93
CA PHE A 49 -8.51 1.71 13.12
C PHE A 49 -7.52 0.79 12.38
N CYS A 50 -6.96 1.25 11.26
CA CYS A 50 -6.02 0.45 10.46
C CYS A 50 -4.73 0.10 11.21
N HIS A 51 -4.26 0.96 12.10
CA HIS A 51 -3.02 0.80 12.86
C HIS A 51 -3.24 0.13 14.23
N GLN A 52 -4.47 0.03 14.73
CA GLN A 52 -4.74 -0.56 16.05
C GLN A 52 -4.40 -2.06 16.06
N GLU A 53 -3.51 -2.48 16.96
CA GLU A 53 -3.02 -3.87 17.06
C GLU A 53 -4.14 -4.91 17.25
N ASN A 54 -5.20 -4.52 17.96
CA ASN A 54 -6.31 -5.42 18.30
C ASN A 54 -7.46 -5.45 17.27
N SER A 55 -7.44 -4.58 16.26
CA SER A 55 -8.57 -4.41 15.32
C SER A 55 -8.18 -4.15 13.86
N GLY A 56 -6.89 -3.88 13.61
CA GLY A 56 -6.33 -3.59 12.29
C GLY A 56 -5.06 -4.41 12.04
N CYS A 57 -3.92 -3.75 11.88
CA CYS A 57 -2.64 -4.41 11.64
C CYS A 57 -2.08 -5.02 12.95
N PRO A 58 -1.84 -6.35 13.02
CA PRO A 58 -1.34 -7.01 14.23
C PRO A 58 0.09 -6.60 14.60
N LEU A 59 0.85 -6.01 13.67
CA LEU A 59 2.20 -5.49 13.91
C LEU A 59 2.22 -4.05 14.42
N GLY A 60 1.06 -3.38 14.46
CA GLY A 60 1.05 -1.95 14.74
C GLY A 60 1.79 -1.15 13.66
N ASN A 61 1.57 -1.47 12.38
CA ASN A 61 2.15 -0.67 11.29
C ASN A 61 1.50 0.72 11.25
N LYS A 62 2.33 1.76 11.21
CA LYS A 62 1.93 3.18 11.16
C LYS A 62 1.43 3.60 9.76
N ILE A 63 0.32 3.00 9.34
CA ILE A 63 -0.24 3.10 7.97
C ILE A 63 -0.58 4.53 7.53
N PRO A 64 -1.17 5.42 8.37
CA PRO A 64 -1.46 6.80 7.94
C PRO A 64 -0.19 7.57 7.54
N GLU A 65 0.88 7.43 8.32
CA GLU A 65 2.15 8.10 8.08
C GLU A 65 2.85 7.55 6.84
N PHE A 66 2.81 6.23 6.64
CA PHE A 66 3.28 5.61 5.40
C PHE A 66 2.57 6.18 4.18
N ASN A 67 1.23 6.27 4.21
CA ASN A 67 0.45 6.81 3.09
C ASN A 67 0.77 8.29 2.80
N GLU A 68 0.96 9.10 3.83
CA GLU A 68 1.34 10.51 3.67
C GLU A 68 2.73 10.63 3.01
N LEU A 69 3.71 9.86 3.47
CA LEU A 69 5.05 9.86 2.87
C LEU A 69 5.03 9.39 1.41
N VAL A 70 4.22 8.37 1.08
CA VAL A 70 4.01 7.94 -0.30
C VAL A 70 3.35 9.04 -1.14
N TYR A 71 2.34 9.72 -0.60
CA TYR A 71 1.68 10.83 -1.29
C TYR A 71 2.65 11.99 -1.59
N GLN A 72 3.55 12.29 -0.66
CA GLN A 72 4.62 13.28 -0.80
C GLN A 72 5.80 12.80 -1.68
N ASN A 73 5.73 11.58 -2.23
CA ASN A 73 6.79 10.97 -3.03
C ASN A 73 8.11 10.75 -2.27
N ARG A 74 8.03 10.61 -0.94
CA ARG A 74 9.15 10.35 -0.01
C ARG A 74 9.31 8.86 0.26
N TRP A 75 9.61 8.09 -0.78
CA TRP A 75 9.60 6.62 -0.75
C TRP A 75 10.60 6.00 0.23
N GLN A 76 11.79 6.60 0.36
CA GLN A 76 12.79 6.11 1.29
C GLN A 76 12.32 6.25 2.74
N ASP A 77 11.82 7.43 3.11
CA ASP A 77 11.25 7.66 4.44
C ASP A 77 10.04 6.76 4.72
N ALA A 78 9.20 6.53 3.71
CA ALA A 78 8.05 5.62 3.81
C ALA A 78 8.50 4.19 4.12
N LEU A 79 9.54 3.71 3.43
CA LEU A 79 10.11 2.39 3.67
C LEU A 79 10.73 2.30 5.08
N GLU A 80 11.54 3.27 5.47
CA GLU A 80 12.15 3.31 6.81
C GLU A 80 11.06 3.26 7.90
N ARG A 81 9.99 4.05 7.75
CA ARG A 81 8.84 4.03 8.66
C ARG A 81 8.16 2.67 8.74
N LEU A 82 8.03 1.96 7.62
CA LEU A 82 7.39 0.65 7.59
C LEU A 82 8.28 -0.45 8.20
N LEU A 83 9.59 -0.34 7.99
CA LEU A 83 10.59 -1.27 8.54
C LEU A 83 10.76 -1.13 10.06
N GLU A 84 10.31 -0.04 10.68
CA GLU A 84 10.30 0.10 12.14
C GLU A 84 9.51 -1.01 12.85
N THR A 85 8.44 -1.50 12.20
CA THR A 85 7.48 -2.45 12.80
C THR A 85 7.34 -3.75 12.00
N ASN A 86 7.79 -3.78 10.75
CA ASN A 86 7.62 -4.92 9.85
C ASN A 86 8.93 -5.30 9.17
N ASN A 87 9.44 -6.49 9.48
CA ASN A 87 10.70 -6.97 8.94
C ASN A 87 10.61 -7.44 7.48
N PHE A 88 9.39 -7.74 6.99
CA PHE A 88 9.14 -8.26 5.64
C PHE A 88 7.92 -7.58 5.00
N PRO A 89 7.98 -6.25 4.77
CA PRO A 89 6.87 -5.51 4.17
C PRO A 89 6.51 -6.01 2.77
N GLU A 90 7.49 -6.48 2.01
CA GLU A 90 7.34 -7.06 0.68
C GLU A 90 6.61 -8.41 0.67
N PHE A 91 6.63 -9.14 1.78
CA PHE A 91 5.92 -10.42 1.92
C PHE A 91 4.51 -10.21 2.47
N THR A 92 4.38 -9.36 3.49
CA THR A 92 3.10 -9.10 4.17
C THR A 92 2.15 -8.18 3.39
N GLY A 93 2.68 -7.37 2.46
CA GLY A 93 1.89 -6.51 1.58
C GLY A 93 1.44 -7.15 0.26
N ARG A 94 1.80 -8.42 0.03
CA ARG A 94 1.37 -9.21 -1.14
C ARG A 94 -0.04 -9.77 -1.01
#